data_AF-A0A1G0B753-F1
#
_entry.id   AF-A0A1G0B753-F1
#
_cell.length_a   1.000
_cell.length_b   1.000
_cell.length_c   1.000
_cell.angle_alpha   90.00
_cell.angle_beta   90.00
_cell.angle_gamma   90.00
#
_symmetry.space_group_name_H-M   'P 1'
#
loop_
_entity.id
_entity.type
_entity.pdbx_description
1 polymer ?
#
loop_
_entity_poly.entity_id
_entity_poly.type
_entity_poly.pdbx_seq_one_letter_code
_entity_poly.pdbx_strand_id
1 'polypeptide(L)'
;MKKLFFFIFLSFISSCKKDHHSNNDNIVETIGSESVKTIKLKKETITFQSDTNWQEKFVLSHDIDKDSIWNKPIRFYIDNPKCDKIATNFYFGSFRPSDNLQTAKLLNLVITDNSDLRPFYRWILDKTILIQDGALGEYTGVPARKYAEKFPNEFFEYMDIDKSGEKYLYWYNSILYSGFYLHDDFDKPEIVRENFAKTMKSNCKNCNETMNKRINKFALDCFPNLEK
;
A
#
# COMPACT_ATOMS: atom_id res chain seq x y z
N MET A 1 -11.61 35.94 2.68
CA MET A 1 -10.31 35.95 1.99
C MET A 1 -10.12 34.61 1.30
N LYS A 2 -10.37 34.52 -0.01
CA LYS A 2 -10.18 33.28 -0.79
C LYS A 2 -8.73 33.26 -1.32
N LYS A 3 -7.95 32.25 -0.96
CA LYS A 3 -6.63 32.01 -1.54
C LYS A 3 -6.79 31.09 -2.75
N LEU A 4 -6.41 31.62 -3.91
CA LEU A 4 -6.37 30.94 -5.19
C LEU A 4 -5.05 30.16 -5.27
N PHE A 5 -5.11 28.84 -5.34
CA PHE A 5 -3.93 28.00 -5.60
C PHE A 5 -3.84 27.74 -7.10
N PHE A 6 -2.73 28.17 -7.70
CA PHE A 6 -2.39 27.93 -9.10
C PHE A 6 -1.61 26.60 -9.18
N PHE A 7 -2.13 25.60 -9.89
CA PHE A 7 -1.39 24.40 -10.26
C PHE A 7 -0.84 24.57 -11.67
N ILE A 8 0.48 24.49 -11.81
CA ILE A 8 1.19 24.48 -13.10
C ILE A 8 1.32 23.01 -13.53
N PHE A 9 0.66 22.63 -14.62
CA PHE A 9 0.87 21.36 -15.31
C PHE A 9 2.06 21.49 -16.26
N LEU A 10 3.13 20.74 -16.03
CA LEU A 10 4.22 20.56 -16.99
C LEU A 10 3.97 19.31 -17.83
N SER A 11 3.62 19.51 -19.09
CA SER A 11 3.48 18.45 -20.10
C SER A 11 4.84 18.14 -20.72
N PHE A 12 5.40 16.96 -20.46
CA PHE A 12 6.51 16.43 -21.25
C PHE A 12 5.98 15.60 -22.41
N ILE A 13 6.08 16.15 -23.63
CA ILE A 13 5.85 15.42 -24.87
C ILE A 13 7.21 14.89 -25.32
N SER A 14 7.46 13.59 -25.15
CA SER A 14 8.62 12.93 -25.76
C SER A 14 8.20 12.23 -27.05
N SER A 15 8.69 12.77 -28.17
CA SER A 15 8.49 12.27 -29.53
C SER A 15 9.63 11.32 -29.87
N CYS A 16 9.35 10.01 -29.99
CA CYS A 16 10.28 9.05 -30.56
C CYS A 16 10.04 8.92 -32.07
N LYS A 17 11.01 9.39 -32.87
CA LYS A 17 11.15 9.02 -34.29
C LYS A 17 11.70 7.59 -34.41
N LYS A 18 11.08 6.81 -35.29
CA LYS A 18 11.61 5.55 -35.81
C LYS A 18 12.47 5.86 -37.04
N ASP A 19 13.71 5.39 -37.06
CA ASP A 19 14.47 5.21 -38.29
C ASP A 19 14.70 3.72 -38.52
N HIS A 20 14.16 3.23 -39.63
CA HIS A 20 14.53 1.97 -40.25
C HIS A 20 15.83 2.20 -41.03
N HIS A 21 16.87 1.42 -40.75
CA HIS A 21 17.85 1.10 -41.78
C HIS A 21 18.25 -0.37 -41.69
N SER A 22 17.84 -1.10 -42.72
CA SER A 22 18.39 -2.39 -43.15
C SER A 22 19.82 -2.18 -43.65
N ASN A 23 20.73 -3.09 -43.31
CA ASN A 23 21.74 -3.59 -44.25
C ASN A 23 22.23 -4.98 -43.82
N ASN A 24 21.96 -5.95 -44.69
CA ASN A 24 22.81 -7.13 -44.87
C ASN A 24 24.13 -6.65 -45.46
N ASP A 25 25.26 -7.19 -44.98
CA ASP A 25 26.34 -7.62 -45.86
C ASP A 25 27.25 -8.62 -45.13
N ASN A 26 27.48 -9.75 -45.79
CA ASN A 26 28.45 -10.75 -45.40
C ASN A 26 29.85 -10.28 -45.82
N ILE A 27 30.80 -10.25 -44.90
CA ILE A 27 32.23 -10.27 -45.23
C ILE A 27 32.90 -11.33 -44.35
N VAL A 28 33.41 -12.36 -45.03
CA VAL A 28 34.36 -13.32 -44.51
C VAL A 28 35.75 -12.72 -44.70
N GLU A 29 36.47 -12.46 -43.62
CA GLU A 29 37.93 -12.35 -43.63
C GLU A 29 38.50 -13.14 -42.46
N THR A 30 39.38 -14.07 -42.81
CA THR A 30 40.25 -14.81 -41.90
C THR A 30 41.46 -13.94 -41.62
N ILE A 31 41.94 -13.84 -40.38
CA ILE A 31 43.35 -13.74 -39.93
C ILE A 31 43.36 -13.39 -38.43
N GLY A 32 44.29 -13.98 -37.68
CA GLY A 32 44.89 -13.30 -36.54
C GLY A 32 44.57 -13.88 -35.16
N SER A 33 45.33 -14.89 -34.77
CA SER A 33 45.55 -15.27 -33.39
C SER A 33 46.15 -14.07 -32.63
N GLU A 34 45.35 -13.38 -31.82
CA GLU A 34 45.84 -12.52 -30.76
C GLU A 34 45.01 -12.68 -29.47
N SER A 35 45.74 -12.68 -28.37
CA SER A 35 45.37 -13.09 -27.02
C SER A 35 44.01 -12.59 -26.54
N VAL A 36 43.15 -13.52 -26.10
CA VAL A 36 41.99 -13.23 -25.25
C VAL A 36 42.51 -12.66 -23.92
N LYS A 37 42.56 -11.32 -23.83
CA LYS A 37 42.68 -10.64 -22.53
C LYS A 37 41.38 -10.91 -21.78
N THR A 38 41.43 -11.84 -20.85
CA THR A 38 40.37 -12.05 -19.86
C THR A 38 40.18 -10.73 -19.12
N ILE A 39 39.15 -9.98 -19.48
CA ILE A 39 38.69 -8.84 -18.69
C ILE A 39 38.16 -9.46 -17.41
N LYS A 40 39.00 -9.46 -16.36
CA LYS A 40 38.54 -9.71 -14.99
C LYS A 40 37.48 -8.66 -14.73
N LEU A 41 36.22 -9.06 -14.80
CA LEU A 41 35.11 -8.27 -14.32
C LEU A 41 35.43 -7.98 -12.86
N LYS A 42 35.85 -6.74 -12.59
CA LYS A 42 36.03 -6.25 -11.24
C LYS A 42 34.63 -6.32 -10.65
N LYS A 43 34.39 -7.36 -9.84
CA LYS A 43 33.15 -7.52 -9.10
C LYS A 43 33.12 -6.32 -8.18
N GLU A 44 32.49 -5.25 -8.64
CA GLU A 44 32.19 -4.09 -7.82
C GLU A 44 31.34 -4.65 -6.69
N THR A 45 31.98 -4.80 -5.54
CA THR A 45 31.26 -4.96 -4.29
C THR A 45 30.47 -3.68 -4.15
N ILE A 46 29.22 -3.70 -4.62
CA ILE A 46 28.23 -2.69 -4.31
C ILE A 46 28.05 -2.82 -2.80
N THR A 47 28.81 -2.03 -2.06
CA THR A 47 28.50 -1.71 -0.68
C THR A 47 27.20 -0.90 -0.74
N PHE A 48 26.08 -1.61 -0.66
CA PHE A 48 24.82 -1.00 -0.28
C PHE A 48 25.08 -0.33 1.07
N GLN A 49 25.01 1.00 1.10
CA GLN A 49 24.83 1.70 2.36
C GLN A 49 23.51 1.17 2.93
N SER A 50 23.59 0.28 3.91
CA SER A 50 22.46 0.01 4.79
C SER A 50 22.20 1.28 5.60
N ASP A 51 20.97 1.37 6.11
CA ASP A 51 20.65 2.11 7.33
C ASP A 51 20.24 3.58 7.20
N THR A 52 19.21 3.83 6.40
CA THR A 52 18.05 4.47 7.02
C THR A 52 17.17 3.35 7.55
N ASN A 53 17.01 3.27 8.88
CA ASN A 53 15.96 2.43 9.46
C ASN A 53 14.63 2.94 8.91
N TRP A 54 14.10 2.28 7.88
CA TRP A 54 12.89 2.73 7.19
C TRP A 54 11.66 2.71 8.10
N GLN A 55 11.77 2.09 9.28
CA GLN A 55 10.77 2.03 10.34
C GLN A 55 11.00 3.03 11.47
N GLU A 56 11.95 3.97 11.35
CA GLU A 56 12.27 4.94 12.42
C GLU A 56 11.03 5.69 12.92
N LYS A 57 10.11 6.05 12.02
CA LYS A 57 8.86 6.75 12.34
C LYS A 57 7.79 5.85 12.98
N PHE A 58 8.01 4.54 13.10
CA PHE A 58 7.04 3.61 13.68
C PHE A 58 7.08 3.57 15.20
N VAL A 59 8.12 4.14 15.82
CA VAL A 59 8.30 4.17 17.28
C VAL A 59 8.28 2.75 17.86
N LEU A 60 9.00 1.83 17.19
CA LEU A 60 9.15 0.44 17.61
C LEU A 60 10.47 0.25 18.35
N SER A 61 10.45 -0.57 19.40
CA SER A 61 11.68 -1.05 20.03
C SER A 61 12.24 -2.29 19.33
N HIS A 62 11.43 -2.98 18.52
CA HIS A 62 11.70 -4.31 17.95
C HIS A 62 11.89 -5.41 19.01
N ASP A 63 11.49 -5.14 20.24
CA ASP A 63 11.42 -6.11 21.33
C ASP A 63 9.98 -6.63 21.43
N ILE A 64 9.81 -7.91 21.13
CA ILE A 64 8.49 -8.54 21.03
C ILE A 64 7.71 -8.58 22.34
N ASP A 65 8.39 -8.37 23.48
CA ASP A 65 7.80 -8.33 24.81
C ASP A 65 7.51 -6.91 25.31
N LYS A 66 8.09 -5.88 24.66
CA LYS A 66 7.85 -4.46 24.99
C LYS A 66 6.85 -3.80 24.06
N ASP A 67 6.94 -4.07 22.77
CA ASP A 67 6.03 -3.51 21.79
C ASP A 67 4.64 -4.15 21.94
N SER A 68 3.59 -3.36 21.68
CA SER A 68 2.21 -3.83 21.75
C SER A 68 1.37 -3.29 20.61
N ILE A 69 0.51 -4.15 20.06
CA ILE A 69 -0.51 -3.78 19.08
C ILE A 69 -1.84 -4.18 19.65
N TRP A 70 -2.77 -3.22 19.74
CA TRP A 70 -4.12 -3.46 20.24
C TRP A 70 -4.16 -4.10 21.63
N ASN A 71 -3.35 -3.57 22.55
CA ASN A 71 -3.21 -4.06 23.93
C ASN A 71 -2.72 -5.52 24.05
N LYS A 72 -2.11 -6.07 22.99
CA LYS A 72 -1.44 -7.37 23.05
C LYS A 72 0.05 -7.21 22.72
N PRO A 73 0.95 -7.91 23.44
CA PRO A 73 2.37 -7.90 23.12
C PRO A 73 2.59 -8.49 21.73
N ILE A 74 3.64 -8.03 21.03
CA ILE A 74 3.96 -8.54 19.69
C ILE A 74 4.15 -10.06 19.68
N ARG A 75 4.73 -10.63 20.75
CA ARG A 75 4.90 -12.08 20.92
C ARG A 75 3.59 -12.86 20.69
N PHE A 76 2.44 -12.32 21.14
CA PHE A 76 1.13 -12.95 20.92
C PHE A 76 0.84 -13.24 19.44
N TYR A 77 1.27 -12.33 18.56
CA TYR A 77 1.06 -12.45 17.12
C TYR A 77 2.16 -13.27 16.45
N ILE A 78 3.43 -13.03 16.79
CA ILE A 78 4.57 -13.69 16.13
C ILE A 78 4.66 -15.18 16.48
N ASP A 79 4.36 -15.56 17.73
CA ASP A 79 4.39 -16.96 18.16
C ASP A 79 3.13 -17.73 17.71
N ASN A 80 2.13 -17.05 17.13
CA ASN A 80 0.95 -17.72 16.61
C ASN A 80 1.32 -18.54 15.36
N PRO A 81 1.09 -19.87 15.34
CA PRO A 81 1.50 -20.73 14.23
C PRO A 81 0.79 -20.42 12.90
N LYS A 82 -0.28 -19.61 12.92
CA LYS A 82 -0.99 -19.15 11.73
C LYS A 82 -0.51 -17.77 11.25
N CYS A 83 0.46 -17.16 11.92
CA CYS A 83 1.05 -15.89 11.50
C CYS A 83 1.85 -16.07 10.21
N ASP A 84 1.55 -15.27 9.18
CA ASP A 84 2.31 -15.34 7.94
C ASP A 84 3.71 -14.77 8.16
N LYS A 85 4.72 -15.52 7.70
CA LYS A 85 6.13 -15.14 7.86
C LYS A 85 6.45 -13.77 7.29
N ILE A 86 5.75 -13.30 6.25
CA ILE A 86 5.97 -11.97 5.69
C ILE A 86 5.57 -10.85 6.66
N ALA A 87 4.57 -11.08 7.51
CA ALA A 87 4.16 -10.13 8.54
C ALA A 87 5.20 -10.05 9.67
N THR A 88 5.75 -11.19 10.08
CA THR A 88 6.89 -11.25 11.01
C THR A 88 8.11 -10.52 10.44
N ASN A 89 8.43 -10.75 9.17
CA ASN A 89 9.55 -10.09 8.50
C ASN A 89 9.36 -8.57 8.40
N PHE A 90 8.13 -8.10 8.19
CA PHE A 90 7.80 -6.67 8.22
C PHE A 90 8.07 -6.08 9.61
N TYR A 91 7.61 -6.72 10.69
CA TYR A 91 7.82 -6.21 12.05
C TYR A 91 9.32 -6.06 12.41
N PHE A 92 10.15 -7.03 12.03
CA PHE A 92 11.60 -6.97 12.26
C PHE A 92 12.36 -6.13 11.22
N GLY A 93 11.69 -5.44 10.30
CA GLY A 93 12.31 -4.57 9.30
C GLY A 93 13.00 -5.27 8.15
N SER A 94 13.07 -6.61 8.16
CA SER A 94 13.67 -7.44 7.11
C SER A 94 12.87 -7.46 5.80
N PHE A 95 11.59 -7.04 5.83
CA PHE A 95 10.76 -6.83 4.64
C PHE A 95 10.22 -5.40 4.61
N ARG A 96 10.73 -4.58 3.69
CA ARG A 96 10.19 -3.25 3.37
C ARG A 96 9.20 -3.39 2.20
N PRO A 97 7.93 -2.96 2.35
CA PRO A 97 7.00 -2.95 1.23
C PRO A 97 7.51 -2.13 0.06
N SER A 98 7.30 -2.64 -1.14
CA SER A 98 7.50 -1.94 -2.41
C SER A 98 6.46 -2.40 -3.43
N ASP A 99 6.50 -1.83 -4.64
CA ASP A 99 5.65 -2.22 -5.76
C ASP A 99 5.98 -3.65 -6.25
N ASN A 100 5.39 -4.66 -5.59
CA ASN A 100 5.55 -6.06 -5.93
C ASN A 100 4.44 -6.96 -5.37
N LEU A 101 4.39 -8.21 -5.86
CA LEU A 101 3.40 -9.21 -5.45
C LEU A 101 3.48 -9.62 -3.97
N GLN A 102 4.67 -9.57 -3.35
CA GLN A 102 4.81 -9.89 -1.92
C GLN A 102 4.14 -8.83 -1.05
N THR A 103 4.25 -7.56 -1.41
CA THR A 103 3.51 -6.47 -0.76
C THR A 103 2.01 -6.67 -0.93
N ALA A 104 1.53 -6.96 -2.15
CA ALA A 104 0.13 -7.26 -2.37
C ALA A 104 -0.37 -8.43 -1.50
N LYS A 105 0.44 -9.49 -1.35
CA LYS A 105 0.13 -10.61 -0.45
C LYS A 105 0.07 -10.16 1.01
N LEU A 106 1.08 -9.42 1.48
CA LEU A 106 1.16 -8.93 2.86
C LEU A 106 -0.07 -8.09 3.23
N LEU A 107 -0.42 -7.11 2.39
CA LEU A 107 -1.51 -6.18 2.68
C LEU A 107 -2.88 -6.87 2.64
N ASN A 108 -3.06 -7.89 1.79
CA ASN A 108 -4.30 -8.66 1.79
C ASN A 108 -4.49 -9.54 3.04
N LEU A 109 -3.46 -9.79 3.88
CA LEU A 109 -3.64 -10.54 5.12
C LEU A 109 -4.65 -9.88 6.08
N VAL A 110 -4.83 -8.56 5.97
CA VAL A 110 -5.74 -7.77 6.79
C VAL A 110 -7.20 -8.25 6.73
N ILE A 111 -7.61 -8.94 5.67
CA ILE A 111 -8.99 -9.43 5.50
C ILE A 111 -9.23 -10.81 6.13
N THR A 112 -8.26 -11.35 6.87
CA THR A 112 -8.38 -12.65 7.54
C THR A 112 -9.54 -12.70 8.53
N ASP A 113 -10.24 -13.83 8.59
CA ASP A 113 -11.27 -14.07 9.60
C ASP A 113 -10.66 -14.43 10.97
N ASN A 114 -9.35 -14.68 11.04
CA ASN A 114 -8.64 -14.90 12.29
C ASN A 114 -8.54 -13.58 13.09
N SER A 115 -9.46 -13.39 14.03
CA SER A 115 -9.53 -12.21 14.89
C SER A 115 -8.31 -12.03 15.79
N ASP A 116 -7.53 -13.08 16.05
CA ASP A 116 -6.30 -12.96 16.83
C ASP A 116 -5.16 -12.33 16.03
N LEU A 117 -5.11 -12.53 14.70
CA LEU A 117 -4.04 -12.02 13.85
C LEU A 117 -4.41 -10.74 13.09
N ARG A 118 -5.71 -10.53 12.84
CA ARG A 118 -6.18 -9.38 12.08
C ARG A 118 -5.72 -8.03 12.66
N PRO A 119 -5.70 -7.77 13.98
CA PRO A 119 -5.17 -6.52 14.52
C PRO A 119 -3.70 -6.26 14.14
N PHE A 120 -2.87 -7.31 14.10
CA PHE A 120 -1.49 -7.20 13.66
C PHE A 120 -1.39 -6.88 12.17
N TYR A 121 -2.14 -7.57 11.33
CA TYR A 121 -2.15 -7.30 9.89
C TYR A 121 -2.73 -5.92 9.55
N ARG A 122 -3.72 -5.44 10.31
CA ARG A 122 -4.22 -4.06 10.21
C ARG A 122 -3.15 -3.04 10.57
N TRP A 123 -2.39 -3.29 11.64
CA TRP A 123 -1.27 -2.43 11.99
C TRP A 123 -0.22 -2.39 10.88
N ILE A 124 0.07 -3.51 10.21
CA ILE A 124 0.99 -3.53 9.06
C ILE A 124 0.44 -2.69 7.90
N LEU A 125 -0.84 -2.83 7.56
CA LEU A 125 -1.48 -2.01 6.54
C LEU A 125 -1.42 -0.52 6.89
N ASP A 126 -1.76 -0.16 8.13
CA ASP A 126 -1.67 1.21 8.65
C ASP A 126 -0.25 1.78 8.50
N LYS A 127 0.77 1.02 8.93
CA LYS A 127 2.17 1.42 8.78
C LYS A 127 2.61 1.54 7.33
N THR A 128 2.06 0.71 6.44
CA THR A 128 2.35 0.79 5.01
C THR A 128 1.73 2.05 4.39
N ILE A 129 0.48 2.37 4.76
CA ILE A 129 -0.20 3.62 4.36
C ILE A 129 0.61 4.85 4.81
N LEU A 130 1.23 4.82 6.00
CA LEU A 130 2.03 5.95 6.50
C LEU A 130 3.33 6.21 5.72
N ILE A 131 3.91 5.17 5.11
CA ILE A 131 5.19 5.29 4.38
C ILE A 131 5.02 5.25 2.86
N GLN A 132 3.78 5.13 2.39
CA GLN A 132 3.52 5.02 0.96
C GLN A 132 3.99 6.28 0.22
N ASP A 133 4.68 6.05 -0.89
CA ASP A 133 4.89 7.03 -1.94
C ASP A 133 3.89 6.79 -3.07
N GLY A 134 4.09 7.42 -4.24
CA GLY A 134 3.19 7.24 -5.38
C GLY A 134 3.02 5.78 -5.78
N ALA A 135 4.12 5.05 -6.00
CA ALA A 135 4.07 3.67 -6.47
C ALA A 135 3.54 2.70 -5.41
N LEU A 136 3.99 2.83 -4.15
CA LEU A 136 3.47 1.99 -3.06
C LEU A 136 2.00 2.31 -2.75
N GLY A 137 1.56 3.54 -2.98
CA GLY A 137 0.17 3.98 -2.81
C GLY A 137 -0.81 3.20 -3.68
N GLU A 138 -0.38 2.65 -4.82
CA GLU A 138 -1.24 1.85 -5.71
C GLU A 138 -1.67 0.51 -5.07
N TYR A 139 -0.99 0.07 -4.01
CA TYR A 139 -1.21 -1.23 -3.37
C TYR A 139 -2.06 -1.18 -2.11
N THR A 140 -2.25 0.01 -1.52
CA THR A 140 -2.82 0.14 -0.17
C THR A 140 -4.33 0.34 -0.16
N GLY A 141 -4.90 0.99 -1.19
CA GLY A 141 -6.30 1.38 -1.23
C GLY A 141 -7.26 0.20 -1.27
N VAL A 142 -7.04 -0.77 -2.17
CA VAL A 142 -7.89 -1.98 -2.25
C VAL A 142 -7.90 -2.77 -0.92
N PRO A 143 -6.75 -3.10 -0.30
CA PRO A 143 -6.73 -3.74 1.02
C PRO A 143 -7.44 -2.92 2.11
N ALA A 144 -7.23 -1.60 2.14
CA ALA A 144 -7.88 -0.70 3.09
C ALA A 144 -9.41 -0.70 2.94
N ARG A 145 -9.89 -0.61 1.70
CA ARG A 145 -11.33 -0.71 1.37
C ARG A 145 -11.89 -2.05 1.82
N LYS A 146 -11.26 -3.17 1.44
CA LYS A 146 -11.73 -4.51 1.81
C LYS A 146 -11.82 -4.69 3.32
N TYR A 147 -10.85 -4.18 4.07
CA TYR A 147 -10.88 -4.23 5.53
C TYR A 147 -12.07 -3.45 6.08
N ALA A 148 -12.31 -2.22 5.61
CA ALA A 148 -13.44 -1.40 6.03
C ALA A 148 -14.79 -2.03 5.67
N GLU A 149 -14.93 -2.58 4.45
CA GLU A 149 -16.11 -3.31 3.99
C GLU A 149 -16.40 -4.54 4.86
N LYS A 150 -15.37 -5.32 5.19
CA LYS A 150 -15.53 -6.60 5.90
C LYS A 150 -15.69 -6.44 7.40
N PHE A 151 -15.04 -5.45 8.02
CA PHE A 151 -14.99 -5.26 9.47
C PHE A 151 -15.32 -3.83 9.90
N PRO A 152 -16.50 -3.28 9.56
CA PRO A 152 -16.84 -1.87 9.78
C PRO A 152 -16.76 -1.43 11.26
N ASN A 153 -17.18 -2.30 12.20
CA ASN A 153 -17.12 -1.97 13.63
C ASN A 153 -15.67 -1.82 14.10
N GLU A 154 -14.82 -2.81 13.77
CA GLU A 154 -13.40 -2.82 14.12
C GLU A 154 -12.63 -1.69 13.43
N PHE A 155 -13.03 -1.36 12.19
CA PHE A 155 -12.51 -0.21 11.45
C PHE A 155 -12.75 1.09 12.21
N PHE A 156 -14.00 1.40 12.56
CA PHE A 156 -14.32 2.66 13.24
C PHE A 156 -13.77 2.71 14.66
N GLU A 157 -13.76 1.60 15.39
CA GLU A 157 -13.07 1.50 16.69
C GLU A 157 -11.58 1.85 16.55
N TYR A 158 -10.92 1.36 15.50
CA TYR A 158 -9.51 1.67 15.25
C TYR A 158 -9.26 3.13 14.88
N MET A 159 -10.16 3.72 14.10
CA MET A 159 -10.09 5.14 13.76
C MET A 159 -10.27 6.01 15.00
N ASP A 160 -11.23 5.67 15.88
CA ASP A 160 -11.59 6.46 17.07
C ASP A 160 -10.50 6.50 18.15
N ILE A 161 -9.55 5.56 18.12
CA ILE A 161 -8.38 5.60 19.00
C ILE A 161 -7.48 6.80 18.68
N ASP A 162 -7.38 7.17 17.40
CA ASP A 162 -6.64 8.37 17.02
C ASP A 162 -7.52 9.61 17.18
N LYS A 163 -7.16 10.48 18.13
CA LYS A 163 -7.89 11.71 18.41
C LYS A 163 -7.51 12.86 17.47
N SER A 164 -6.39 12.78 16.73
CA SER A 164 -6.03 13.81 15.75
C SER A 164 -6.85 13.69 14.47
N GLY A 165 -7.30 12.47 14.14
CA GLY A 165 -8.01 12.17 12.89
C GLY A 165 -7.08 11.94 11.70
N GLU A 166 -5.76 12.01 11.89
CA GLU A 166 -4.77 11.77 10.83
C GLU A 166 -4.87 10.35 10.28
N LYS A 167 -5.08 9.36 11.14
CA LYS A 167 -5.27 7.97 10.71
C LYS A 167 -6.46 7.83 9.77
N TYR A 168 -7.59 8.42 10.14
CA TYR A 168 -8.78 8.44 9.30
C TYR A 168 -8.49 9.09 7.95
N LEU A 169 -7.81 10.25 7.97
CA LEU A 169 -7.38 10.98 6.79
C LEU A 169 -6.51 10.14 5.86
N TYR A 170 -5.49 9.46 6.38
CA TYR A 170 -4.60 8.63 5.58
C TYR A 170 -5.32 7.42 4.98
N TRP A 171 -6.21 6.78 5.73
CA TRP A 171 -6.96 5.63 5.25
C TRP A 171 -7.93 5.98 4.13
N TYR A 172 -8.75 7.03 4.28
CA TYR A 172 -9.67 7.38 3.20
C TYR A 172 -8.92 7.89 1.97
N ASN A 173 -7.80 8.62 2.13
CA ASN A 173 -6.98 9.07 0.99
C ASN A 173 -6.33 7.89 0.26
N SER A 174 -5.89 6.85 0.98
CA SER A 174 -5.40 5.61 0.38
C SER A 174 -6.48 4.93 -0.45
N ILE A 175 -7.71 4.83 0.07
CA ILE A 175 -8.85 4.27 -0.67
C ILE A 175 -9.23 5.14 -1.87
N LEU A 176 -9.25 6.46 -1.72
CA LEU A 176 -9.53 7.39 -2.81
C LEU A 176 -8.49 7.25 -3.95
N TYR A 177 -7.22 7.03 -3.61
CA TYR A 177 -6.15 6.92 -4.58
C TYR A 177 -6.17 5.59 -5.36
N SER A 178 -6.35 4.46 -4.67
CA SER A 178 -6.18 3.13 -5.28
C SER A 178 -7.18 2.08 -4.80
N GLY A 179 -8.31 2.50 -4.23
CA GLY A 179 -9.34 1.61 -3.67
C GLY A 179 -10.41 1.13 -4.65
N PHE A 180 -10.25 1.37 -5.95
CA PHE A 180 -11.20 0.93 -6.97
C PHE A 180 -11.03 -0.56 -7.29
N TYR A 181 -12.14 -1.28 -7.38
CA TYR A 181 -12.16 -2.64 -7.92
C TYR A 181 -12.16 -2.61 -9.44
N LEU A 182 -11.76 -3.73 -10.06
CA LEU A 182 -11.69 -3.87 -11.53
C LEU A 182 -13.01 -3.58 -12.26
N HIS A 183 -14.14 -3.70 -11.57
CA HIS A 183 -15.49 -3.48 -12.11
C HIS A 183 -16.11 -2.16 -11.65
N ASP A 184 -15.39 -1.34 -10.89
CA ASP A 184 -15.87 -0.02 -10.52
C ASP A 184 -15.71 0.94 -11.70
N ASP A 185 -16.73 1.76 -11.91
CA ASP A 185 -16.73 2.83 -12.90
C ASP A 185 -16.30 4.13 -12.24
N PHE A 186 -15.07 4.57 -12.50
CA PHE A 186 -14.51 5.79 -11.88
C PHE A 186 -15.23 7.07 -12.34
N ASP A 187 -15.91 7.04 -13.50
CA ASP A 187 -16.74 8.13 -13.99
C ASP A 187 -18.10 8.21 -13.27
N LYS A 188 -18.42 7.19 -12.46
CA LYS A 188 -19.66 7.10 -11.66
C LYS A 188 -19.36 6.87 -10.17
N PRO A 189 -18.63 7.79 -9.51
CA PRO A 189 -18.24 7.61 -8.11
C PRO A 189 -19.44 7.48 -7.16
N GLU A 190 -20.61 7.98 -7.53
CA GLU A 190 -21.86 7.78 -6.78
C GLU A 190 -22.27 6.31 -6.68
N ILE A 191 -22.10 5.53 -7.75
CA ILE A 191 -22.42 4.09 -7.76
C ILE A 191 -21.42 3.34 -6.90
N VAL A 192 -20.13 3.66 -7.03
CA VAL A 192 -19.06 3.07 -6.22
C VAL A 192 -19.29 3.36 -4.74
N ARG A 193 -19.61 4.61 -4.40
CA ARG A 193 -19.97 5.06 -3.05
C ARG A 193 -21.16 4.30 -2.47
N GLU A 194 -22.24 4.16 -3.23
CA GLU A 194 -23.44 3.46 -2.80
C GLU A 194 -23.16 1.99 -2.52
N ASN A 195 -22.42 1.32 -3.41
CA ASN A 195 -22.02 -0.07 -3.25
C ASN A 195 -21.10 -0.28 -2.05
N PHE A 196 -20.13 0.61 -1.86
CA PHE A 196 -19.22 0.59 -0.71
C PHE A 196 -19.98 0.76 0.60
N ALA A 197 -20.83 1.79 0.70
CA ALA A 197 -21.65 2.04 1.89
C ALA A 197 -22.62 0.87 2.17
N LYS A 198 -23.25 0.31 1.13
CA LYS A 198 -24.15 -0.84 1.24
C LYS A 198 -23.41 -2.07 1.80
N THR A 199 -22.22 -2.35 1.29
CA THR A 199 -21.39 -3.49 1.73
C THR A 199 -20.94 -3.34 3.18
N MET A 200 -20.48 -2.14 3.58
CA MET A 200 -20.15 -1.87 4.97
C MET A 200 -21.37 -2.05 5.88
N LYS A 201 -22.54 -1.53 5.50
CA LYS A 201 -23.77 -1.66 6.30
C LYS A 201 -24.20 -3.12 6.45
N SER A 202 -24.12 -3.92 5.39
CA SER A 202 -24.51 -5.35 5.47
C SER A 202 -23.60 -6.16 6.39
N ASN A 203 -22.32 -5.78 6.51
CA ASN A 203 -21.36 -6.44 7.40
C ASN A 203 -21.30 -5.81 8.81
N CYS A 204 -22.04 -4.73 9.06
CA CYS A 204 -22.05 -4.03 10.32
C CYS A 204 -23.00 -4.71 11.32
N LYS A 205 -22.43 -5.40 12.31
CA LYS A 205 -23.19 -6.02 13.41
C LYS A 205 -23.77 -4.91 14.29
N ASN A 206 -25.09 -4.94 14.49
CA ASN A 206 -25.83 -3.97 15.31
C ASN A 206 -25.65 -2.51 14.86
N CYS A 207 -25.67 -2.26 13.54
CA CYS A 207 -25.53 -0.93 12.97
C CYS A 207 -26.67 -0.01 13.42
N ASN A 208 -26.38 0.93 14.32
CA ASN A 208 -27.32 1.97 14.71
C ASN A 208 -27.26 3.17 13.74
N GLU A 209 -28.18 4.11 13.92
CA GLU A 209 -28.27 5.29 13.05
C GLU A 209 -26.98 6.13 13.05
N THR A 210 -26.29 6.21 14.20
CA THR A 210 -24.99 6.89 14.30
C THR A 210 -23.94 6.20 13.43
N MET A 211 -23.85 4.86 13.48
CA MET A 211 -22.92 4.10 12.66
C MET A 211 -23.26 4.20 11.17
N ASN A 212 -24.55 4.17 10.79
CA ASN A 212 -24.99 4.38 9.41
C ASN A 212 -24.51 5.74 8.85
N LYS A 213 -24.63 6.81 9.65
CA LYS A 213 -24.13 8.14 9.28
C LYS A 213 -22.62 8.15 9.09
N ARG A 214 -21.87 7.47 9.96
CA ARG A 214 -20.41 7.34 9.83
C ARG A 214 -20.02 6.58 8.57
N ILE A 215 -20.68 5.47 8.26
CA ILE A 215 -20.45 4.70 7.03
C ILE A 215 -20.72 5.57 5.80
N ASN A 216 -21.85 6.27 5.75
CA ASN A 216 -22.20 7.14 4.63
C ASN A 216 -21.18 8.27 4.44
N LYS A 217 -20.74 8.90 5.55
CA LYS A 217 -19.70 9.93 5.49
C LYS A 217 -18.39 9.35 4.96
N PHE A 218 -17.95 8.22 5.50
CA PHE A 218 -16.70 7.61 5.08
C PHE A 218 -16.73 7.20 3.59
N ALA A 219 -17.86 6.68 3.12
CA ALA A 219 -18.04 6.37 1.71
C ALA A 219 -17.99 7.63 0.82
N LEU A 220 -18.57 8.74 1.27
CA LEU A 220 -18.48 10.03 0.56
C LEU A 220 -17.05 10.57 0.53
N ASP A 221 -16.30 10.44 1.63
CA ASP A 221 -14.90 10.88 1.70
C ASP A 221 -14.00 10.03 0.77
N CYS A 222 -14.25 8.71 0.67
CA CYS A 222 -13.50 7.81 -0.20
C CYS A 222 -13.85 7.96 -1.69
N PHE A 223 -15.11 8.29 -1.99
CA PHE A 223 -15.63 8.38 -3.36
C PHE A 223 -16.49 9.66 -3.50
N PRO A 224 -15.82 10.84 -3.55
CA PRO A 224 -16.50 12.13 -3.65
C PRO A 224 -17.15 12.31 -5.02
N ASN A 225 -18.05 13.29 -5.14
CA ASN A 225 -18.56 13.66 -6.44
C ASN A 225 -17.42 14.25 -7.29
N LEU A 226 -17.46 14.02 -8.60
CA LEU A 226 -16.56 14.71 -9.52
C LEU A 226 -16.84 16.22 -9.44
N GLU A 227 -15.80 17.01 -9.15
CA GLU A 227 -15.88 18.46 -9.30
C GLU A 227 -16.10 18.76 -10.79
N LYS A 228 -17.21 19.44 -11.10
CA LYS A 228 -17.56 19.86 -12.46
C LYS A 228 -16.87 21.15 -12.83
#